data_AF-A0A357BUS7-F1
#
_entry.id   AF-A0A357BUS7-F1
#
_cell.length_a   1.000
_cell.length_b   1.000
_cell.length_c   1.000
_cell.angle_alpha   90.00
_cell.angle_beta   90.00
_cell.angle_gamma   90.00
#
_symmetry.space_group_name_H-M   'P 1'
#
loop_
_entity.id
_entity.type
_entity.pdbx_description
1 polymer ?
#
loop_
_entity_poly.entity_id
_entity_poly.type
_entity_poly.pdbx_seq_one_letter_code
_entity_poly.pdbx_strand_id
1 'polypeptide(L)' 'NMKDDYYIFMEKEHSLVGERTKKRFRVGDTAKVRIENVDIERRQIDMALEGDARDKAQARKSGIWRKNKLPH' A
#
# COMPACT_ATOMS: atom_id res chain seq x y z
N ASN A 1 -6.76 -7.63 0.55
CA ASN A 1 -7.66 -7.44 -0.61
C ASN A 1 -7.15 -6.27 -1.45
N MET A 2 -6.25 -6.54 -2.42
CA MET A 2 -5.68 -5.53 -3.34
C MET A 2 -6.59 -5.25 -4.56
N LYS A 3 -7.78 -5.87 -4.61
CA LYS A 3 -8.68 -5.89 -5.79
C LYS A 3 -9.26 -4.53 -6.22
N ASP A 4 -9.16 -3.50 -5.40
CA ASP A 4 -9.75 -2.19 -5.73
C ASP A 4 -8.85 -1.30 -6.60
N ASP A 5 -7.60 -1.70 -6.83
CA ASP A 5 -6.62 -0.88 -7.55
C ASP A 5 -5.85 -1.69 -8.60
N TYR A 6 -5.68 -1.09 -9.77
CA TYR A 6 -4.92 -1.67 -10.88
C TYR A 6 -3.47 -1.20 -10.79
N TYR A 7 -2.52 -2.13 -10.68
CA TYR A 7 -1.10 -1.80 -10.57
C TYR A 7 -0.40 -1.95 -11.92
N ILE A 8 0.27 -0.88 -12.35
CA ILE A 8 1.11 -0.86 -13.56
C ILE A 8 2.55 -1.16 -13.15
N PHE A 9 3.18 -2.13 -13.81
CA PHE A 9 4.59 -2.44 -13.62
C PHE A 9 5.47 -1.52 -14.50
N MET A 10 6.34 -0.76 -13.85
CA MET A 10 7.35 0.10 -14.49
C MET A 10 8.70 -0.61 -14.42
N GLU A 11 9.07 -1.28 -15.50
CA GLU A 11 10.26 -2.14 -15.59
C GLU A 11 11.56 -1.39 -15.27
N LYS A 12 11.77 -0.20 -15.87
CA LYS A 12 12.98 0.63 -15.64
C LYS A 12 13.22 0.96 -14.16
N GLU A 13 12.14 1.12 -13.40
CA GLU A 13 12.18 1.53 -12.01
C GLU A 13 11.99 0.35 -11.04
N HIS A 14 11.79 -0.87 -11.56
CA HIS A 14 11.36 -2.05 -10.81
C HIS A 14 10.26 -1.72 -9.80
N SER A 15 9.22 -1.02 -10.27
CA SER A 15 8.18 -0.43 -9.42
C SER A 15 6.79 -0.82 -9.89
N LEU A 16 5.89 -1.06 -8.94
CA LEU A 16 4.45 -1.18 -9.18
C LEU A 16 3.76 0.12 -8.76
N VAL A 17 2.94 0.70 -9.63
CA VAL A 17 2.20 1.93 -9.34
C VAL A 17 0.71 1.71 -9.49
N GLY A 18 -0.04 1.90 -8.40
CA GLY A 18 -1.50 1.82 -8.39
C GLY A 18 -2.11 2.99 -9.16
N GLU A 19 -3.05 2.71 -10.04
CA GLU A 19 -3.67 3.70 -10.91
C GLU A 19 -4.51 4.70 -10.10
N ARG A 20 -5.33 4.20 -9.16
CA ARG A 20 -6.30 4.98 -8.36
C ARG A 20 -5.68 5.51 -7.09
N THR A 21 -4.91 4.70 -6.36
CA THR A 21 -4.30 5.16 -5.09
C THR A 21 -2.98 5.88 -5.29
N LYS A 22 -2.36 5.77 -6.48
CA LYS A 22 -0.99 6.23 -6.75
C LYS A 22 0.06 5.64 -5.80
N LYS A 23 -0.28 4.55 -5.08
CA LYS A 23 0.70 3.82 -4.26
C LYS A 23 1.78 3.25 -5.16
N ARG A 24 3.03 3.54 -4.80
CA ARG A 24 4.20 3.00 -5.47
C ARG A 24 4.86 1.98 -4.54
N PHE A 25 5.11 0.78 -5.06
CA PHE A 25 5.94 -0.23 -4.41
C PHE A 25 7.18 -0.43 -5.25
N ARG A 26 8.37 -0.22 -4.68
CA ARG A 26 9.64 -0.36 -5.38
C ARG A 26 10.48 -1.46 -4.76
N VAL A 27 11.20 -2.20 -5.60
CA VAL A 27 12.21 -3.15 -5.12
C VAL A 27 13.30 -2.40 -4.35
N GLY A 28 13.56 -2.82 -3.11
CA GLY A 28 14.54 -2.21 -2.21
C GLY A 28 13.93 -1.38 -1.08
N ASP A 29 12.63 -1.07 -1.13
CA ASP A 29 11.96 -0.36 -0.05
C ASP A 29 11.70 -1.27 1.16
N THR A 30 11.87 -0.73 2.37
CA THR A 30 11.51 -1.42 3.60
C THR A 30 10.00 -1.42 3.80
N ALA A 31 9.41 -2.60 4.01
CA ALA A 31 7.98 -2.76 4.24
C ALA A 31 7.70 -3.56 5.52
N LYS A 32 6.59 -3.24 6.18
CA LYS A 32 6.03 -4.09 7.25
C LYS A 32 5.05 -5.06 6.61
N VAL A 33 5.23 -6.34 6.88
CA VAL A 33 4.41 -7.41 6.34
C VAL A 33 3.93 -8.34 7.45
N ARG A 34 2.78 -8.97 7.21
CA ARG A 34 2.27 -10.09 7.99
C ARG A 34 2.50 -11.37 7.22
N ILE A 35 2.94 -12.42 7.91
CA ILE A 35 3.08 -13.75 7.33
C ILE A 35 1.71 -14.43 7.33
N GLU A 36 1.24 -14.85 6.16
CA GLU A 36 -0.04 -15.56 6.00
C GLU A 36 0.17 -17.07 5.92
N ASN A 37 1.23 -17.53 5.25
CA ASN A 37 1.57 -18.95 5.13
C ASN A 37 3.08 -19.16 4.95
N VAL A 38 3.57 -20.32 5.36
CA VAL A 38 4.95 -20.78 5.14
C VAL A 38 4.91 -22.21 4.59
N ASP A 39 5.40 -22.38 3.37
CA ASP A 39 5.56 -23.68 2.71
C ASP A 39 7.07 -24.01 2.63
N ILE A 40 7.49 -24.95 3.48
CA ILE A 40 8.91 -25.33 3.61
C ILE A 40 9.35 -26.20 2.43
N GLU A 41 8.48 -27.04 1.89
CA GLU A 41 8.79 -27.94 0.79
C GLU A 41 9.07 -27.15 -0.50
N ARG A 42 8.25 -26.14 -0.77
CA ARG A 42 8.42 -25.22 -1.91
C ARG A 42 9.39 -24.09 -1.64
N ARG A 43 9.84 -23.93 -0.39
CA ARG A 43 10.66 -22.80 0.10
C ARG A 43 10.01 -21.46 -0.21
N GLN A 44 8.70 -21.37 0.00
CA GLN A 44 7.87 -20.20 -0.29
C GLN A 44 7.24 -19.65 0.99
N ILE A 45 7.14 -18.31 1.05
CA ILE A 45 6.49 -17.59 2.15
C ILE A 45 5.49 -16.63 1.54
N ASP A 46 4.22 -16.81 1.89
CA ASP A 46 3.15 -15.90 1.48
C ASP A 46 3.05 -14.76 2.50
N MET A 47 3.19 -13.53 2.00
CA MET A 47 3.22 -12.30 2.82
C MET A 47 2.12 -11.33 2.39
N ALA A 48 1.52 -10.67 3.36
CA ALA A 48 0.56 -9.58 3.15
C ALA A 48 1.11 -8.25 3.68
N LEU A 49 0.91 -7.15 2.96
CA LEU A 49 1.40 -5.83 3.37
C LEU A 49 0.59 -5.27 4.55
N GLU A 50 1.27 -4.85 5.63
CA GLU A 50 0.64 -4.25 6.81
C GLU A 50 0.51 -2.72 6.62
N GLY A 51 -0.65 -2.25 6.15
CA GLY A 51 -0.90 -0.80 6.02
C GLY A 51 -2.02 -0.37 5.08
N ASP A 52 -2.43 -1.22 4.13
CA ASP A 52 -3.39 -0.82 3.10
C ASP A 52 -4.75 -0.35 3.62
N ALA A 53 -5.19 -0.84 4.78
CA ALA A 53 -6.41 -0.38 5.43
C ALA A 53 -6.23 0.91 6.27
N ARG A 54 -5.02 1.17 6.79
CA ARG A 54 -4.74 2.31 7.68
C ARG A 54 -4.60 3.63 6.91
N ASP A 55 -4.04 3.60 5.70
CA ASP A 55 -3.88 4.79 4.85
C ASP A 55 -5.24 5.41 4.44
N LYS A 56 -6.24 4.56 4.11
CA LYS A 56 -7.61 5.03 3.80
C LYS A 56 -8.25 5.71 5.02
N ALA A 57 -7.94 5.29 6.24
CA ALA A 57 -8.49 5.89 7.47
C ALA A 57 -7.81 7.22 7.85
N GLN A 58 -6.49 7.36 7.62
CA GLN A 58 -5.76 8.61 7.84
C GLN A 58 -6.10 9.69 6.80
N ALA A 59 -6.27 9.33 5.53
CA ALA A 59 -6.72 10.25 4.48
C ALA A 59 -8.12 10.83 4.77
N ARG A 60 -9.02 10.07 5.40
CA ARG A 60 -10.34 10.55 5.82
C ARG A 60 -10.28 11.55 6.99
N LYS A 61 -9.30 11.41 7.90
CA LYS A 61 -9.12 12.35 9.03
C LYS A 61 -8.47 13.67 8.61
N SER A 62 -7.55 13.66 7.65
CA SER A 62 -6.87 14.87 7.18
C SER A 62 -7.79 15.83 6.39
N GLY A 63 -8.81 15.30 5.71
CA GLY A 63 -9.83 16.11 5.03
C GLY A 63 -10.78 16.87 5.97
N ILE A 64 -11.02 16.33 7.17
CA ILE A 64 -11.89 16.95 8.19
C ILE A 64 -11.14 18.08 8.90
N TRP A 65 -9.85 17.90 9.20
CA TRP A 65 -9.04 18.91 9.89
C TRP A 65 -8.77 20.17 9.04
N ARG A 66 -8.71 20.04 7.70
CA ARG A 66 -8.55 21.19 6.78
C ARG A 66 -9.80 22.06 6.68
N LYS A 67 -11.00 21.52 6.90
CA LYS A 67 -12.26 22.31 6.80
C LYS A 67 -12.54 23.16 8.04
N ASN A 68 -12.04 22.78 9.22
CA ASN A 68 -12.27 23.51 10.47
C ASN A 68 -11.19 24.57 10.78
N LYS A 69 -10.32 24.91 9.83
CA LYS A 69 -9.16 25.79 10.07
C LYS A 69 -9.06 26.99 9.12
N LEU A 70 -10.20 27.56 8.74
CA LEU A 70 -10.31 28.88 8.12
C LEU A 70 -11.04 29.83 9.08
N PRO A 71 -10.32 30.66 9.86
CA PRO A 71 -10.88 31.92 10.31
C PRO A 71 -10.77 32.97 9.20
N HIS A 72 -11.75 33.87 9.13
CA HIS A 72 -11.70 35.10 8.34
C HIS A 72 -10.60 36.03 8.84
#